data_AF-A0A1S8RTK4-F1
#
_entry.id   AF-A0A1S8RTK4-F1
#
_cell.length_a   1.000
_cell.length_b   1.000
_cell.length_c   1.000
_cell.angle_alpha   90.00
_cell.angle_beta   90.00
_cell.angle_gamma   90.00
#
_symmetry.space_group_name_H-M   'P 1'
#
loop_
_entity.id
_entity.type
_entity.pdbx_description
1 polymer ?
#
loop_
_entity_poly.entity_id
_entity_poly.type
_entity_poly.pdbx_seq_one_letter_code
_entity_poly.pdbx_strand_id
1 'polypeptide(L)'
;MIFFDIDDTLLDHKSSELLGVESFYEEYKHYFKLEKEMFYKLWCQISDKYFSSYLKKEMTFEQQRIERMKALFRYSNIKLRDEDANIKFKKYLINYEKNWKPYNDVVPCLKYLSRKYELGIISNGDLNQQLLKLEKINIKQYFSNILTAGEVGISKPNIELFNIACNRANRQPQECCYIGDNLYTDIIPCERIGMNGIWLNRRGETIIVNNIKTISNLNDLKSIFNKKI
;
A
#
# COMPACT_ATOMS: atom_id res chain seq x y z
N MET A 1 10.24 5.47 -17.51
CA MET A 1 9.80 4.41 -16.56
C MET A 1 8.57 4.90 -15.81
N ILE A 2 7.59 4.05 -15.55
CA ILE A 2 6.41 4.42 -14.74
C ILE A 2 6.35 3.54 -13.49
N PHE A 3 6.45 4.15 -12.33
CA PHE A 3 6.35 3.48 -11.04
C PHE A 3 4.95 3.66 -10.44
N PHE A 4 4.49 2.63 -9.74
CA PHE A 4 3.21 2.64 -9.01
C PHE A 4 3.42 2.30 -7.53
N ASP A 5 2.57 2.87 -6.67
CA ASP A 5 2.27 2.24 -5.38
C ASP A 5 1.40 0.97 -5.60
N ILE A 6 1.12 0.20 -4.53
CA ILE A 6 0.24 -0.96 -4.57
C ILE A 6 -1.06 -0.69 -3.81
N ASP A 7 -0.98 -0.37 -2.52
CA ASP A 7 -2.13 -0.39 -1.63
C ASP A 7 -2.97 0.86 -1.86
N ASP A 8 -4.27 0.70 -2.10
CA ASP A 8 -5.21 1.75 -2.54
C ASP A 8 -4.88 2.44 -3.89
N THR A 9 -3.76 2.08 -4.51
CA THR A 9 -3.41 2.48 -5.90
C THR A 9 -3.82 1.41 -6.91
N LEU A 10 -3.27 0.20 -6.77
CA LEU A 10 -3.54 -0.95 -7.64
C LEU A 10 -4.46 -1.97 -6.98
N LEU A 11 -4.25 -2.26 -5.70
CA LEU A 11 -5.04 -3.19 -4.89
C LEU A 11 -6.00 -2.40 -4.01
N ASP A 12 -7.26 -2.82 -3.92
CA ASP A 12 -8.25 -2.19 -3.04
C ASP A 12 -8.02 -2.61 -1.58
N HIS A 13 -7.06 -1.93 -0.95
CA HIS A 13 -6.51 -2.31 0.35
C HIS A 13 -7.53 -2.10 1.44
N LYS A 14 -8.19 -0.94 1.48
CA LYS A 14 -9.16 -0.65 2.55
C LYS A 14 -10.38 -1.55 2.51
N SER A 15 -10.90 -1.90 1.32
CA SER A 15 -11.99 -2.89 1.25
C SER A 15 -11.53 -4.26 1.73
N SER A 16 -10.31 -4.68 1.36
CA SER A 16 -9.73 -5.95 1.81
C SER A 16 -9.51 -5.97 3.33
N GLU A 17 -9.01 -4.87 3.90
CA GLU A 17 -8.80 -4.69 5.33
C GLU A 17 -10.13 -4.74 6.08
N LEU A 18 -11.12 -3.95 5.66
CA LEU A 18 -12.45 -3.94 6.27
C LEU A 18 -13.05 -5.34 6.34
N LEU A 19 -13.10 -6.06 5.22
CA LEU A 19 -13.68 -7.41 5.19
C LEU A 19 -12.89 -8.41 6.03
N GLY A 20 -11.55 -8.27 6.09
CA GLY A 20 -10.70 -9.06 6.98
C GLY A 20 -11.01 -8.80 8.46
N VAL A 21 -11.15 -7.54 8.84
CA VAL A 21 -11.46 -7.11 10.21
C VAL A 21 -12.88 -7.51 10.60
N GLU A 22 -13.86 -7.35 9.73
CA GLU A 22 -15.24 -7.74 9.99
C GLU A 22 -15.36 -9.24 10.24
N SER A 23 -14.69 -10.07 9.42
CA SER A 23 -14.67 -11.52 9.65
C SER A 23 -13.98 -11.87 10.98
N PHE A 24 -12.89 -11.18 11.32
CA PHE A 24 -12.22 -11.38 12.61
C PHE A 24 -13.11 -10.96 13.78
N TYR A 25 -13.81 -9.83 13.66
CA TYR A 25 -14.73 -9.34 14.66
C TYR A 25 -15.86 -10.35 14.91
N GLU A 26 -16.48 -10.90 13.87
CA GLU A 26 -17.57 -11.87 14.08
C GLU A 26 -17.13 -13.11 14.88
N GLU A 27 -15.90 -13.57 14.68
CA GLU A 27 -15.34 -14.71 15.42
C GLU A 27 -14.98 -14.34 16.87
N TYR A 28 -14.44 -13.14 17.09
CA TYR A 28 -13.84 -12.74 18.36
C TYR A 28 -14.65 -11.71 19.17
N LYS A 29 -15.82 -11.27 18.70
CA LYS A 29 -16.63 -10.19 19.32
C LYS A 29 -16.97 -10.43 20.78
N HIS A 30 -17.05 -11.68 21.24
CA HIS A 30 -17.29 -12.00 22.65
C HIS A 30 -16.18 -11.50 23.59
N TYR A 31 -14.97 -11.24 23.08
CA TYR A 31 -13.90 -10.60 23.85
C TYR A 31 -14.03 -9.08 23.91
N PHE A 32 -14.81 -8.45 23.02
CA PHE A 32 -14.79 -7.00 22.82
C PHE A 32 -16.15 -6.38 23.13
N LYS A 33 -16.18 -5.43 24.06
CA LYS A 33 -17.37 -4.60 24.31
C LYS A 33 -17.40 -3.39 23.38
N LEU A 34 -17.29 -3.65 22.07
CA LEU A 34 -17.25 -2.64 21.02
C LEU A 34 -18.22 -3.03 19.92
N GLU A 35 -18.97 -2.05 19.42
CA GLU A 35 -19.69 -2.20 18.16
C GLU A 35 -18.71 -2.38 16.98
N LYS A 36 -19.16 -3.05 15.92
CA LYS A 36 -18.35 -3.40 14.75
C LYS A 36 -17.60 -2.20 14.15
N GLU A 37 -18.28 -1.06 14.01
CA GLU A 37 -17.69 0.16 13.46
C GLU A 37 -16.55 0.70 14.35
N MET A 38 -16.77 0.71 15.67
CA MET A 38 -15.75 1.16 16.63
C MET A 38 -14.58 0.19 16.71
N PHE A 39 -14.84 -1.12 16.57
CA PHE A 39 -13.80 -2.14 16.47
C PHE A 39 -12.92 -1.93 15.23
N TYR A 40 -13.52 -1.63 14.08
CA TYR A 40 -12.76 -1.32 12.86
C TYR A 40 -11.91 -0.05 13.03
N LYS A 41 -12.46 1.02 13.61
CA LYS A 41 -11.68 2.23 13.91
C LYS A 41 -10.49 1.94 14.83
N LEU A 42 -10.68 1.13 15.88
CA LEU A 42 -9.62 0.69 16.77
C LEU A 42 -8.55 -0.12 16.00
N TRP A 43 -8.97 -1.02 15.12
CA TRP A 43 -8.06 -1.79 14.28
C TRP A 43 -7.18 -0.87 13.42
N CYS A 44 -7.76 0.08 12.70
CA CYS A 44 -7.00 1.00 11.86
C CYS A 44 -5.97 1.80 12.68
N GLN A 45 -6.37 2.35 13.84
CA GLN A 45 -5.46 3.08 14.73
C GLN A 45 -4.27 2.22 15.21
N ILE A 46 -4.54 0.97 15.59
CA ILE A 46 -3.51 0.02 16.02
C ILE A 46 -2.61 -0.34 14.83
N SER A 47 -3.20 -0.63 13.67
CA SER A 47 -2.49 -0.96 12.44
C SER A 47 -1.54 0.15 12.02
N ASP A 48 -2.00 1.39 11.98
CA ASP A 48 -1.20 2.56 11.62
C ASP A 48 -0.02 2.75 12.58
N LYS A 49 -0.27 2.63 13.89
CA LYS A 49 0.77 2.76 14.92
C LYS A 49 1.89 1.74 14.72
N TYR A 50 1.56 0.45 14.65
CA TYR A 50 2.58 -0.59 14.60
C TYR A 50 3.22 -0.72 13.22
N PHE A 51 2.49 -0.40 12.14
CA PHE A 51 3.10 -0.28 10.83
C PHE A 51 4.11 0.88 10.78
N SER A 52 3.79 2.02 11.39
CA SER A 52 4.71 3.15 11.49
C SER A 52 5.99 2.79 12.24
N SER A 53 5.89 2.02 13.33
CA SER A 53 7.08 1.51 14.05
C SER A 53 7.92 0.56 13.19
N TYR A 54 7.28 -0.28 12.36
CA TYR A 54 8.00 -1.09 11.37
C TYR A 54 8.74 -0.21 10.34
N LEU A 55 8.10 0.83 9.79
CA LEU A 55 8.75 1.75 8.84
C LEU A 55 9.94 2.50 9.46
N LYS A 56 9.88 2.79 10.76
CA LYS A 56 10.98 3.38 11.54
C LYS A 56 12.06 2.37 11.96
N LYS A 57 11.94 1.09 11.58
CA LYS A 57 12.83 -0.01 12.00
C LYS A 57 12.88 -0.24 13.52
N GLU A 58 11.86 0.17 14.24
CA GLU A 58 11.75 -0.08 15.69
C GLU A 58 11.37 -1.56 15.96
N MET A 59 10.86 -2.26 14.95
CA MET A 59 10.46 -3.67 15.01
C MET A 59 10.46 -4.31 13.63
N THR A 60 10.48 -5.65 13.59
CA THR A 60 10.37 -6.42 12.35
C THR A 60 8.93 -6.43 11.80
N PHE A 61 8.79 -6.83 10.53
CA PHE A 61 7.49 -6.96 9.89
C PHE A 61 6.58 -8.01 10.55
N GLU A 62 7.15 -9.07 11.14
CA GLU A 62 6.36 -10.05 11.90
C GLU A 62 6.04 -9.56 13.31
N GLN A 63 6.97 -8.85 13.96
CA GLN A 63 6.74 -8.28 15.29
C GLN A 63 5.58 -7.28 15.29
N GLN A 64 5.50 -6.40 14.29
CA GLN A 64 4.38 -5.44 14.22
C GLN A 64 3.02 -6.15 14.13
N ARG A 65 2.93 -7.31 13.45
CA ARG A 65 1.69 -8.12 13.38
C ARG A 65 1.28 -8.68 14.73
N ILE A 66 2.25 -9.22 15.46
CA ILE A 66 2.07 -9.74 16.82
C ILE A 66 1.60 -8.61 17.75
N GLU A 67 2.27 -7.46 17.69
CA GLU A 67 1.96 -6.33 18.56
C GLU A 67 0.59 -5.70 18.24
N ARG A 68 0.13 -5.70 16.98
CA ARG A 68 -1.26 -5.32 16.65
C ARG A 68 -2.26 -6.18 17.41
N MET A 69 -2.09 -7.51 17.39
CA MET A 69 -3.01 -8.42 18.09
C MET A 69 -2.93 -8.28 19.61
N LYS A 70 -1.72 -8.13 20.17
CA LYS A 70 -1.56 -7.87 21.60
C LYS A 70 -2.24 -6.57 22.02
N ALA A 71 -2.08 -5.50 21.23
CA ALA A 71 -2.69 -4.21 21.52
C ALA A 71 -4.22 -4.27 21.43
N LEU A 72 -4.74 -4.98 20.42
CA LEU A 72 -6.18 -5.17 20.23
C LEU A 72 -6.81 -5.86 21.45
N PHE A 73 -6.23 -6.98 21.91
CA PHE A 73 -6.75 -7.72 23.06
C PHE A 73 -6.51 -7.01 24.40
N ARG A 74 -5.49 -6.15 24.48
CA ARG A 74 -5.26 -5.30 25.65
C ARG A 74 -6.41 -4.30 25.89
N TYR A 75 -7.12 -3.88 24.84
CA TYR A 75 -8.34 -3.07 24.98
C TYR A 75 -9.39 -3.74 25.89
N SER A 76 -9.42 -5.08 25.89
CA SER A 76 -10.30 -5.89 26.73
C SER A 76 -9.59 -6.44 27.98
N ASN A 77 -8.46 -5.84 28.39
CA ASN A 77 -7.63 -6.30 29.50
C ASN A 77 -7.09 -7.74 29.36
N ILE A 78 -6.97 -8.25 28.13
CA ILE A 78 -6.43 -9.58 27.86
C ILE A 78 -4.98 -9.45 27.39
N LYS A 79 -4.07 -10.08 28.12
CA LYS A 79 -2.65 -10.17 27.73
C LYS A 79 -2.43 -11.44 26.92
N LEU A 80 -2.13 -11.28 25.63
CA LEU A 80 -1.74 -12.39 24.76
C LEU A 80 -0.23 -12.67 24.85
N ARG A 81 0.13 -13.94 24.80
CA ARG A 81 1.49 -14.37 24.43
C ARG A 81 1.71 -14.23 22.93
N ASP A 82 2.96 -14.23 22.51
CA ASP A 82 3.35 -14.05 21.11
C ASP A 82 2.78 -15.14 20.20
N GLU A 83 2.76 -16.40 20.65
CA GLU A 83 2.18 -17.50 19.88
C GLU A 83 0.68 -17.32 19.66
N ASP A 84 -0.04 -16.94 20.72
CA ASP A 84 -1.50 -16.72 20.67
C ASP A 84 -1.84 -15.52 19.79
N ALA A 85 -1.06 -14.44 19.87
CA ALA A 85 -1.20 -13.27 19.01
C ALA A 85 -0.94 -13.61 17.53
N ASN A 86 0.10 -14.39 17.24
CA ASN A 86 0.41 -14.81 15.88
C ASN A 86 -0.69 -15.69 15.28
N ILE A 87 -1.23 -16.66 16.04
CA ILE A 87 -2.35 -17.51 15.59
C ILE A 87 -3.57 -16.64 15.23
N LYS A 88 -3.92 -15.66 16.06
CA LYS A 88 -5.03 -14.75 15.79
C LYS A 88 -4.75 -13.85 14.59
N PHE A 89 -3.54 -13.33 14.45
CA PHE A 89 -3.17 -12.54 13.28
C PHE A 89 -3.31 -13.34 11.99
N LYS A 90 -2.90 -14.62 11.98
CA LYS A 90 -3.08 -15.49 10.81
C LYS A 90 -4.54 -15.66 10.41
N LYS A 91 -5.49 -15.72 11.36
CA LYS A 91 -6.93 -15.79 11.04
C LYS A 91 -7.46 -14.51 10.38
N TYR A 92 -7.03 -13.35 10.88
CA TYR A 92 -7.28 -12.07 10.20
C TYR A 92 -6.68 -12.09 8.79
N LEU A 93 -5.41 -12.50 8.68
CA LEU A 93 -4.65 -12.48 7.43
C LEU A 93 -5.30 -13.33 6.34
N ILE A 94 -5.82 -14.52 6.66
CA ILE A 94 -6.53 -15.38 5.70
C ILE A 94 -7.72 -14.64 5.06
N ASN A 95 -8.53 -13.94 5.86
CA ASN A 95 -9.69 -13.22 5.36
C ASN A 95 -9.30 -11.92 4.63
N TYR A 96 -8.26 -11.23 5.10
CA TYR A 96 -7.68 -10.08 4.40
C TYR A 96 -7.17 -10.47 3.00
N GLU A 97 -6.36 -11.53 2.90
CA GLU A 97 -5.77 -12.01 1.64
C GLU A 97 -6.82 -12.55 0.67
N LYS A 98 -7.86 -13.23 1.18
CA LYS A 98 -8.99 -13.72 0.37
C LYS A 98 -9.73 -12.59 -0.34
N ASN A 99 -9.71 -11.38 0.23
CA ASN A 99 -10.45 -10.24 -0.30
C ASN A 99 -9.60 -9.32 -1.19
N TRP A 100 -8.31 -9.62 -1.39
CA TRP A 100 -7.46 -8.86 -2.30
C TRP A 100 -8.01 -8.86 -3.72
N LYS A 101 -8.28 -7.65 -4.22
CA LYS A 101 -8.77 -7.41 -5.57
C LYS A 101 -8.10 -6.17 -6.15
N PRO A 102 -7.79 -6.17 -7.46
CA PRO A 102 -7.38 -4.95 -8.11
C PRO A 102 -8.59 -4.03 -8.29
N TYR A 103 -8.37 -2.72 -8.38
CA TYR A 103 -9.43 -1.82 -8.88
C TYR A 103 -9.75 -2.14 -10.35
N ASN A 104 -11.00 -1.90 -10.76
CA ASN A 104 -11.48 -2.23 -12.11
C ASN A 104 -10.70 -1.54 -13.24
N ASP A 105 -10.07 -0.40 -12.96
CA ASP A 105 -9.29 0.39 -13.91
C ASP A 105 -7.83 -0.07 -14.04
N VAL A 106 -7.34 -0.96 -13.17
CA VAL A 106 -5.93 -1.35 -13.07
C VAL A 106 -5.48 -2.19 -14.25
N VAL A 107 -6.10 -3.33 -14.50
CA VAL A 107 -5.68 -4.24 -15.58
C VAL A 107 -5.76 -3.57 -16.96
N PRO A 108 -6.84 -2.83 -17.32
CA PRO A 108 -6.88 -2.07 -18.56
C PRO A 108 -5.78 -1.02 -18.67
N CYS A 109 -5.44 -0.34 -17.58
CA CYS A 109 -4.39 0.66 -17.54
C CYS A 109 -3.00 0.04 -17.73
N LEU A 110 -2.66 -0.99 -16.95
CA LEU A 110 -1.36 -1.67 -17.05
C LEU A 110 -1.13 -2.26 -18.44
N LYS A 111 -2.16 -2.92 -19.02
CA LYS A 111 -2.11 -3.43 -20.41
C LYS A 111 -1.87 -2.35 -21.46
N TYR A 112 -2.35 -1.13 -21.23
CA TYR A 112 -2.16 -0.03 -22.15
C TYR A 112 -0.74 0.55 -22.01
N LEU A 113 -0.30 0.83 -20.78
CA LEU A 113 0.98 1.47 -20.51
C LEU A 113 2.16 0.53 -20.84
N SER A 114 2.04 -0.77 -20.56
CA SER A 114 3.10 -1.75 -20.79
C SER A 114 3.46 -1.93 -22.28
N ARG A 115 2.67 -1.38 -23.21
CA ARG A 115 2.99 -1.38 -24.65
C ARG A 115 4.08 -0.39 -25.03
N LYS A 116 4.30 0.64 -24.20
CA LYS A 116 5.20 1.76 -24.51
C LYS A 116 6.17 2.09 -23.38
N TYR A 117 5.88 1.66 -22.17
CA TYR A 117 6.65 2.00 -20.98
C TYR A 117 6.99 0.76 -20.18
N GLU A 118 8.21 0.73 -19.65
CA GLU A 118 8.58 -0.15 -18.55
C GLU A 118 7.83 0.31 -17.29
N LEU A 119 7.28 -0.66 -16.56
CA LEU A 119 6.51 -0.42 -15.35
C LEU A 119 7.24 -0.99 -14.14
N GLY A 120 7.14 -0.31 -13.01
CA GLY A 120 7.68 -0.80 -11.75
C GLY A 120 6.83 -0.43 -10.54
N ILE A 121 7.28 -0.89 -9.38
CA ILE A 121 6.64 -0.66 -8.08
C ILE A 121 7.63 0.01 -7.13
N ILE A 122 7.14 0.99 -6.36
CA ILE A 122 7.80 1.46 -5.14
C ILE A 122 6.78 1.44 -4.01
N SER A 123 7.02 0.65 -2.97
CA SER A 123 6.04 0.43 -1.90
C SER A 123 6.68 0.42 -0.51
N ASN A 124 5.95 0.90 0.50
CA ASN A 124 6.38 0.82 1.91
C ASN A 124 6.18 -0.56 2.56
N GLY A 125 5.47 -1.48 1.90
CA GLY A 125 5.24 -2.83 2.41
C GLY A 125 6.48 -3.72 2.46
N ASP A 126 6.30 -4.91 3.04
CA ASP A 126 7.27 -6.00 3.02
C ASP A 126 7.37 -6.64 1.62
N LEU A 127 8.57 -7.03 1.19
CA LEU A 127 8.80 -7.55 -0.16
C LEU A 127 7.94 -8.79 -0.45
N ASN A 128 7.92 -9.77 0.45
CA ASN A 128 7.21 -11.03 0.22
C ASN A 128 5.70 -10.79 0.17
N GLN A 129 5.18 -9.93 1.06
CA GLN A 129 3.75 -9.59 1.02
C GLN A 129 3.37 -8.84 -0.27
N GLN A 130 4.17 -7.87 -0.72
CA GLN A 130 3.86 -7.12 -1.92
C GLN A 130 3.96 -7.99 -3.18
N LEU A 131 4.93 -8.90 -3.25
CA LEU A 131 5.02 -9.89 -4.34
C LEU A 131 3.78 -10.78 -4.37
N LEU A 132 3.37 -11.32 -3.21
CA LEU A 132 2.18 -12.15 -3.10
C LEU A 132 0.91 -11.40 -3.51
N LYS A 133 0.75 -10.12 -3.15
CA LYS A 133 -0.37 -9.27 -3.59
C LYS A 133 -0.42 -9.19 -5.12
N LEU A 134 0.69 -8.84 -5.76
CA LEU A 134 0.78 -8.69 -7.22
C LEU A 134 0.48 -10.02 -7.95
N GLU A 135 0.91 -11.14 -7.39
CA GLU A 135 0.64 -12.48 -7.93
C GLU A 135 -0.84 -12.85 -7.77
N LYS A 136 -1.41 -12.67 -6.57
CA LYS A 136 -2.81 -13.01 -6.26
C LYS A 136 -3.81 -12.22 -7.09
N ILE A 137 -3.53 -10.95 -7.38
CA ILE A 137 -4.37 -10.12 -8.26
C ILE A 137 -3.96 -10.20 -9.74
N ASN A 138 -3.03 -11.10 -10.10
CA ASN A 138 -2.61 -11.41 -11.46
C ASN A 138 -2.09 -10.21 -12.28
N ILE A 139 -1.27 -9.37 -11.65
CA ILE A 139 -0.63 -8.21 -12.32
C ILE A 139 0.90 -8.18 -12.21
N LYS A 140 1.51 -9.13 -11.48
CA LYS A 140 2.96 -9.22 -11.28
C LYS A 140 3.76 -9.16 -12.60
N GLN A 141 3.25 -9.78 -13.66
CA GLN A 141 3.86 -9.87 -14.99
C GLN A 141 4.06 -8.52 -15.69
N TYR A 142 3.38 -7.45 -15.25
CA TYR A 142 3.52 -6.12 -15.84
C TYR A 142 4.76 -5.36 -15.36
N PHE A 143 5.37 -5.80 -14.26
CA PHE A 143 6.39 -5.02 -13.56
C PHE A 143 7.78 -5.64 -13.70
N SER A 144 8.71 -4.91 -14.29
CA SER A 144 10.11 -5.32 -14.46
C SER A 144 10.99 -4.93 -13.26
N ASN A 145 10.55 -3.97 -12.45
CA ASN A 145 11.28 -3.49 -11.28
C ASN A 145 10.33 -3.36 -10.09
N ILE A 146 10.62 -4.03 -8.98
CA ILE A 146 9.84 -3.92 -7.75
C ILE A 146 10.81 -3.59 -6.63
N LEU A 147 10.62 -2.44 -6.03
CA LEU A 147 11.37 -1.96 -4.88
C LEU A 147 10.41 -1.80 -3.70
N THR A 148 10.82 -2.31 -2.54
CA THR A 148 10.02 -2.17 -1.31
C THR A 148 10.86 -1.65 -0.16
N ALA A 149 10.22 -0.96 0.78
CA ALA A 149 10.89 -0.52 2.00
C ALA A 149 11.40 -1.70 2.84
N GLY A 150 10.69 -2.83 2.83
CA GLY A 150 11.15 -4.05 3.49
C GLY A 150 12.44 -4.61 2.92
N GLU A 151 12.72 -4.39 1.64
CA GLU A 151 13.94 -4.85 0.98
C GLU A 151 15.16 -3.97 1.32
N VAL A 152 15.01 -2.66 1.25
CA VAL A 152 16.15 -1.72 1.36
C VAL A 152 16.24 -1.01 2.70
N GLY A 153 15.23 -1.18 3.57
CA GLY A 153 15.15 -0.51 4.86
C GLY A 153 15.01 1.01 4.73
N ILE A 154 14.43 1.53 3.67
CA ILE A 154 14.12 2.96 3.53
C ILE A 154 12.67 3.04 3.10
N SER A 155 11.86 3.81 3.81
CA SER A 155 10.45 3.98 3.50
C SER A 155 10.16 5.39 3.02
N LYS A 156 9.20 5.51 2.10
CA LYS A 156 8.50 6.76 1.81
C LYS A 156 7.98 7.36 3.13
N PRO A 157 8.06 8.69 3.36
CA PRO A 157 8.40 9.77 2.41
C PRO A 157 9.90 10.04 2.23
N ASN A 158 10.80 9.17 2.68
CA ASN A 158 12.23 9.39 2.44
C ASN A 158 12.51 9.35 0.93
N ILE A 159 13.02 10.47 0.40
CA ILE A 159 13.28 10.67 -1.03
C ILE A 159 14.27 9.64 -1.59
N GLU A 160 15.14 9.10 -0.74
CA GLU A 160 16.18 8.16 -1.16
C GLU A 160 15.61 6.85 -1.72
N LEU A 161 14.41 6.44 -1.27
CA LEU A 161 13.76 5.27 -1.85
C LEU A 161 13.44 5.47 -3.35
N PHE A 162 13.06 6.69 -3.73
CA PHE A 162 12.78 7.02 -5.13
C PHE A 162 14.08 7.10 -5.95
N ASN A 163 15.16 7.66 -5.39
CA ASN A 163 16.48 7.66 -6.02
C ASN A 163 16.96 6.22 -6.31
N ILE A 164 16.83 5.32 -5.33
CA ILE A 164 17.19 3.90 -5.49
C ILE A 164 16.37 3.26 -6.61
N ALA A 165 15.06 3.56 -6.70
CA ALA A 165 14.21 3.04 -7.77
C ALA A 165 14.65 3.51 -9.15
N CYS A 166 14.91 4.82 -9.32
CA CYS A 166 15.41 5.40 -10.55
C CYS A 166 16.76 4.79 -10.96
N ASN A 167 17.70 4.68 -10.02
CA ASN A 167 19.01 4.07 -10.24
C ASN A 167 18.90 2.60 -10.65
N ARG A 168 18.06 1.80 -9.98
CA ARG A 168 17.81 0.39 -10.36
C ARG A 168 17.19 0.26 -11.75
N ALA A 169 16.41 1.24 -12.18
CA ALA A 169 15.85 1.29 -13.52
C ALA A 169 16.79 1.90 -14.57
N ASN A 170 18.02 2.32 -14.18
CA ASN A 170 18.96 3.05 -15.01
C ASN A 170 18.33 4.28 -15.69
N ARG A 171 17.54 5.05 -14.93
CA ARG A 171 16.87 6.28 -15.40
C ARG A 171 17.20 7.47 -14.53
N GLN A 172 17.20 8.65 -15.14
CA GLN A 172 17.17 9.90 -14.38
C GLN A 172 15.77 10.12 -13.78
N PRO A 173 15.65 10.81 -12.62
CA PRO A 173 14.34 11.09 -12.02
C PRO A 173 13.33 11.74 -12.99
N GLN A 174 13.78 12.66 -13.84
CA GLN A 174 12.96 13.39 -14.82
C GLN A 174 12.37 12.49 -15.91
N GLU A 175 12.96 11.31 -16.14
CA GLU A 175 12.48 10.28 -17.08
C GLU A 175 11.50 9.30 -16.42
N CYS A 176 11.24 9.50 -15.14
CA CYS A 176 10.36 8.66 -14.34
C CYS A 176 9.07 9.40 -13.98
N CYS A 177 7.99 8.62 -13.91
CA CYS A 177 6.72 9.04 -13.36
C CYS A 177 6.39 8.14 -12.17
N TYR A 178 5.80 8.71 -11.12
CA TYR A 178 5.29 7.97 -9.98
C TYR A 178 3.80 8.21 -9.82
N ILE A 179 3.02 7.14 -9.67
CA ILE A 179 1.57 7.17 -9.46
C ILE A 179 1.26 6.51 -8.12
N GLY A 180 0.62 7.25 -7.22
CA GLY A 180 0.22 6.76 -5.91
C GLY A 180 -0.98 7.51 -5.35
N ASP A 181 -1.64 6.94 -4.36
CA ASP A 181 -2.84 7.50 -3.73
C ASP A 181 -2.51 8.49 -2.60
N ASN A 182 -1.30 8.44 -2.03
CA ASN A 182 -0.97 9.27 -0.87
C ASN A 182 -0.11 10.48 -1.23
N LEU A 183 -0.72 11.67 -1.24
CA LEU A 183 -0.06 12.93 -1.57
C LEU A 183 1.25 13.16 -0.78
N TYR A 184 1.24 12.93 0.53
CA TYR A 184 2.34 13.30 1.42
C TYR A 184 3.44 12.24 1.50
N THR A 185 3.09 10.96 1.41
CA THR A 185 4.10 9.89 1.40
C THR A 185 4.64 9.62 0.02
N ASP A 186 3.83 9.82 -1.03
CA ASP A 186 4.21 9.42 -2.38
C ASP A 186 4.61 10.60 -3.26
N ILE A 187 3.68 11.54 -3.45
CA ILE A 187 3.76 12.49 -4.56
C ILE A 187 4.72 13.63 -4.24
N ILE A 188 4.54 14.29 -3.10
CA ILE A 188 5.44 15.37 -2.66
C ILE A 188 6.91 14.91 -2.62
N PRO A 189 7.29 13.76 -2.02
CA PRO A 189 8.69 13.36 -1.98
C PRO A 189 9.25 12.92 -3.35
N CYS A 190 8.45 12.32 -4.24
CA CYS A 190 8.95 11.98 -5.57
C CYS A 190 9.24 13.22 -6.44
N GLU A 191 8.40 14.26 -6.35
CA GLU A 191 8.61 15.51 -7.10
C GLU A 191 9.84 16.27 -6.61
N ARG A 192 10.19 16.16 -5.32
CA ARG A 192 11.41 16.79 -4.75
C ARG A 192 12.71 16.32 -5.40
N ILE A 193 12.72 15.14 -5.99
CA ILE A 193 13.89 14.63 -6.73
C ILE A 193 13.75 14.82 -8.25
N GLY A 194 12.67 15.46 -8.71
CA GLY A 194 12.41 15.73 -10.13
C GLY A 194 11.63 14.66 -10.88
N MET A 195 11.04 13.66 -10.19
CA MET A 195 10.10 12.74 -10.83
C MET A 195 8.78 13.45 -11.17
N ASN A 196 8.09 12.97 -12.20
CA ASN A 196 6.73 13.41 -12.49
C ASN A 196 5.73 12.70 -11.57
N GLY A 197 5.22 13.40 -10.56
CA GLY A 197 4.19 12.88 -9.66
C GLY A 197 2.78 12.95 -10.24
N ILE A 198 2.02 11.87 -10.13
CA ILE A 198 0.57 11.86 -10.41
C ILE A 198 -0.16 11.35 -9.18
N TRP A 199 -0.92 12.24 -8.54
CA TRP A 199 -1.75 11.89 -7.40
C TRP A 199 -3.05 11.21 -7.86
N LEU A 200 -3.23 9.97 -7.44
CA LEU A 200 -4.45 9.20 -7.67
C LEU A 200 -5.42 9.39 -6.51
N ASN A 201 -6.19 10.47 -6.55
CA ASN A 201 -7.18 10.81 -5.54
C ASN A 201 -8.49 10.02 -5.76
N ARG A 202 -8.48 8.71 -5.48
CA ARG A 202 -9.68 7.85 -5.59
C ARG A 202 -10.79 8.25 -4.61
N ARG A 203 -10.41 8.89 -3.50
CA ARG A 203 -11.29 9.18 -2.35
C ARG A 203 -11.98 10.53 -2.45
N GLY A 204 -11.64 11.35 -3.45
CA GLY A 204 -12.19 12.70 -3.60
C GLY A 204 -11.78 13.64 -2.46
N GLU A 205 -10.57 13.47 -1.94
CA GLU A 205 -10.02 14.34 -0.89
C GLU A 205 -9.99 15.79 -1.35
N THR A 206 -10.53 16.69 -0.53
CA THR A 206 -10.67 18.12 -0.82
C THR A 206 -9.40 18.90 -0.44
N ILE A 207 -8.24 18.43 -0.91
CA ILE A 207 -6.95 19.08 -0.68
C ILE A 207 -6.61 19.92 -1.92
N ILE A 208 -6.42 21.22 -1.72
CA ILE A 208 -5.96 22.12 -2.77
C ILE A 208 -4.46 21.96 -2.92
N VAL A 209 -4.03 21.37 -4.04
CA VAL A 209 -2.63 21.23 -4.41
C VAL A 209 -2.34 22.05 -5.66
N ASN A 210 -1.29 22.87 -5.61
CA ASN A 210 -0.82 23.60 -6.79
C ASN A 210 0.21 22.74 -7.52
N ASN A 211 0.14 22.74 -8.85
CA ASN A 211 1.12 22.12 -9.76
C ASN A 211 1.26 20.59 -9.67
N ILE A 212 0.46 19.89 -8.87
CA ILE A 212 0.42 18.42 -8.82
C ILE A 212 -0.67 17.91 -9.75
N LYS A 213 -0.29 17.04 -10.69
CA LYS A 213 -1.25 16.39 -11.58
C LYS A 213 -2.07 15.40 -10.76
N THR A 214 -3.39 15.56 -10.81
CA THR A 214 -4.33 14.74 -10.03
C THR A 214 -5.31 14.04 -10.96
N ILE A 215 -5.58 12.77 -10.69
CA ILE A 215 -6.59 11.94 -11.36
C ILE A 215 -7.40 11.20 -10.32
N SER A 216 -8.64 10.84 -10.64
CA SER A 216 -9.46 9.98 -9.76
C SER A 216 -9.53 8.53 -10.26
N ASN A 217 -9.10 8.29 -11.50
CA ASN A 217 -9.15 6.98 -12.14
C ASN A 217 -7.91 6.72 -13.02
N LEU A 218 -7.38 5.49 -12.98
CA LEU A 218 -6.20 5.13 -13.78
C LEU A 218 -6.45 5.16 -15.29
N ASN A 219 -7.70 5.14 -15.75
CA ASN A 219 -8.01 5.32 -17.17
C ASN A 219 -7.62 6.72 -17.68
N ASP A 220 -7.58 7.72 -16.81
CA ASP A 220 -7.22 9.10 -17.16
C ASP A 220 -5.77 9.21 -17.62
N LEU A 221 -4.91 8.26 -17.21
CA LEU A 221 -3.52 8.15 -17.65
C LEU A 221 -3.38 7.99 -19.15
N LYS A 222 -4.38 7.42 -19.84
CA LYS A 222 -4.35 7.34 -21.31
C LYS A 222 -4.25 8.72 -21.93
N SER A 223 -5.00 9.70 -21.43
CA SER A 223 -4.95 11.08 -21.93
C SER A 223 -3.59 11.75 -21.67
N ILE A 224 -2.96 11.42 -20.54
CA ILE A 224 -1.69 12.00 -20.09
C ILE A 224 -0.53 11.45 -20.90
N PHE A 225 -0.53 10.14 -21.18
CA PHE A 225 0.53 9.46 -21.92
C PHE A 225 0.23 9.29 -23.42
N ASN A 226 -0.82 9.94 -23.93
CA ASN A 226 -1.29 9.84 -25.32
C ASN A 226 -0.47 10.64 -26.34
N LYS A 227 0.69 11.21 -25.99
CA LYS A 227 1.54 11.85 -27.00
C LYS A 227 2.01 10.79 -28.01
N LYS A 228 1.48 10.90 -29.23
CA LYS A 228 1.90 10.14 -30.40
C LYS A 228 3.41 10.36 -30.59
N ILE A 229 4.12 9.26 -30.84
CA ILE A 229 5.41 9.29 -31.53
C ILE A 229 5.13 9.84 -32.93
#